data_AF-A0AAD8K5E8-F1
#
_entry.id   AF-A0AAD8K5E8-F1
#
_cell.length_a   1.000
_cell.length_b   1.000
_cell.length_c   1.000
_cell.angle_alpha   90.00
_cell.angle_beta   90.00
_cell.angle_gamma   90.00
#
_symmetry.space_group_name_H-M   'P 1'
#
loop_
_entity.id
_entity.type
_entity.pdbx_description
1 polymer ?
#
loop_
_entity_poly.entity_id
_entity_poly.type
_entity_poly.pdbx_seq_one_letter_code
_entity_poly.pdbx_strand_id
1 'polypeptide(L)'
;MAQQELKKYVGGGDDHRDVGRVRMVFDCIVCLCEVEPEEDGCKKLTSCDHGERFHCGCIESWLKEHSTCPLCRTHVPKSLCHRLNVYLFKLQGEIVSYCNMALENMASSIGDCHDS
;
A
#
# COMPACT_ATOMS: atom_id res chain seq x y z
N MET A 1 2.44 -32.86 55.54
CA MET A 1 1.96 -31.70 54.76
C MET A 1 3.07 -30.66 54.83
N ALA A 2 4.05 -30.70 53.91
CA ALA A 2 4.05 -29.93 52.65
C ALA A 2 4.12 -28.41 52.96
N GLN A 3 5.10 -27.59 52.58
CA GLN A 3 6.16 -27.57 51.57
C GLN A 3 7.23 -26.54 52.04
N GLN A 4 8.55 -26.85 52.04
CA GLN A 4 9.59 -26.45 51.04
C GLN A 4 9.75 -24.92 50.86
N GLU A 5 10.66 -24.23 51.58
CA GLU A 5 12.11 -24.02 51.29
C GLU A 5 12.42 -23.44 49.90
N LEU A 6 12.65 -22.12 49.81
CA LEU A 6 13.56 -21.52 48.81
C LEU A 6 14.53 -20.56 49.51
N LYS A 7 15.67 -21.14 49.85
CA LYS A 7 16.87 -20.51 50.37
C LYS A 7 17.72 -19.99 49.20
N LYS A 8 18.33 -18.81 49.46
CA LYS A 8 19.68 -18.37 49.05
C LYS A 8 19.83 -17.54 47.77
N TYR A 9 19.93 -16.24 48.03
CA TYR A 9 21.00 -15.34 47.58
C TYR A 9 22.23 -15.99 46.89
N VAL A 10 22.51 -15.46 45.69
CA VAL A 10 23.80 -15.04 45.07
C VAL A 10 24.84 -16.10 44.67
N GLY A 11 25.16 -16.11 43.37
CA GLY A 11 26.53 -16.32 42.88
C GLY A 11 26.66 -17.03 41.52
N GLY A 12 27.41 -16.41 40.60
CA GLY A 12 28.16 -17.11 39.54
C GLY A 12 27.52 -17.11 38.15
N GLY A 13 28.20 -16.49 37.18
CA GLY A 13 27.82 -16.50 35.77
C GLY A 13 28.41 -17.66 35.00
N ASP A 14 27.77 -18.00 33.88
CA ASP A 14 28.32 -18.83 32.81
C ASP A 14 27.83 -18.31 31.45
N ASP A 15 28.80 -18.09 30.56
CA ASP A 15 28.73 -17.62 29.17
C ASP A 15 28.17 -18.74 28.28
N HIS A 16 26.93 -18.58 27.80
CA HIS A 16 26.52 -19.15 26.53
C HIS A 16 25.67 -18.15 25.75
N ARG A 17 26.35 -17.47 24.81
CA ARG A 17 25.78 -16.58 23.81
C ARG A 17 24.75 -17.32 22.96
N ASP A 18 23.48 -17.24 23.34
CA ASP A 18 22.43 -17.19 22.36
C ASP A 18 22.50 -15.81 21.71
N VAL A 19 23.15 -15.74 20.54
CA VAL A 19 23.01 -14.58 19.65
C VAL A 19 21.60 -14.66 19.09
N GLY A 20 20.64 -14.34 19.96
CA GLY A 20 19.26 -14.10 19.59
C GLY A 20 19.30 -13.07 18.48
N ARG A 21 18.93 -13.49 17.28
CA ARG A 21 18.79 -12.62 16.11
C ARG A 21 17.99 -11.40 16.57
N VAL A 22 18.66 -10.26 16.72
CA VAL A 22 17.98 -8.98 16.93
C VAL A 22 17.11 -8.80 15.68
N ARG A 23 15.81 -9.08 15.81
CA ARG A 23 14.84 -8.71 14.80
C ARG A 23 14.89 -7.19 14.75
N MET A 24 15.50 -6.65 13.70
CA MET A 24 15.48 -5.22 13.43
C MET A 24 14.06 -4.88 13.05
N VAL A 25 13.29 -4.38 14.01
CA VAL A 25 11.95 -3.87 13.78
C VAL A 25 12.10 -2.49 13.14
N PHE A 26 11.49 -2.27 11.97
CA PHE A 26 11.43 -0.94 11.36
C PHE A 26 10.13 -0.27 11.79
N ASP A 27 10.14 1.01 12.14
CA ASP A 27 8.89 1.74 12.36
C ASP A 27 8.37 2.29 11.03
N CYS A 28 7.16 1.90 10.65
CA CYS A 28 6.47 2.46 9.50
C CYS A 28 6.12 3.92 9.80
N ILE A 29 6.81 4.87 9.18
CA ILE A 29 6.57 6.31 9.47
C ILE A 29 5.20 6.84 9.03
N VAL A 30 4.40 6.03 8.32
CA VAL A 30 3.05 6.40 7.89
C VAL A 30 2.02 6.13 8.99
N CYS A 31 2.09 4.97 9.64
CA CYS A 31 1.16 4.57 10.72
C CYS A 31 1.79 4.60 12.12
N LEU A 32 3.11 4.81 12.20
CA LEU A 32 3.92 4.80 13.42
C LEU A 32 3.89 3.46 14.17
N CYS A 33 3.64 2.36 13.45
CA CYS A 33 3.65 1.00 13.99
C CYS A 33 4.85 0.20 13.49
N GLU A 34 5.21 -0.83 14.25
CA GLU A 34 6.25 -1.80 13.92
C GLU A 34 5.97 -2.48 12.58
N VAL A 35 7.03 -2.65 11.78
CA VAL A 35 7.03 -3.42 10.54
C VAL A 35 7.75 -4.75 10.80
N GLU A 36 7.02 -5.86 10.71
CA GLU A 36 7.58 -7.20 10.70
C GLU A 36 8.34 -7.44 9.38
N PRO A 37 9.50 -8.12 9.41
CA PRO A 37 10.25 -8.42 8.19
C PRO A 37 9.57 -9.49 7.29
N GLU A 38 8.46 -10.07 7.75
CA GLU A 38 7.75 -11.19 7.11
C GLU A 38 6.37 -10.80 6.56
N GLU A 39 5.87 -9.60 6.89
CA GLU A 39 4.63 -9.11 6.31
C GLU A 39 4.90 -8.64 4.88
N ASP A 40 4.44 -9.48 3.94
CA ASP A 40 4.36 -9.28 2.49
C ASP A 40 5.10 -8.03 2.01
N GLY A 41 6.39 -8.19 1.74
CA GLY A 41 7.31 -7.09 1.46
C GLY A 41 6.73 -6.14 0.42
N CYS A 42 6.59 -4.87 0.78
CA CYS A 42 6.20 -3.87 -0.18
C CYS A 42 7.20 -3.88 -1.33
N LYS A 43 6.68 -4.00 -2.56
CA LYS A 43 7.47 -3.89 -3.79
C LYS A 43 8.46 -2.74 -3.65
N LYS A 44 9.75 -3.09 -3.65
CA LYS A 44 10.86 -2.13 -3.64
C LYS A 44 10.51 -0.92 -4.49
N LEU A 45 10.58 0.25 -3.89
CA LEU A 45 10.43 1.48 -4.65
C LEU A 45 11.58 1.53 -5.65
N THR A 46 11.28 1.49 -6.95
CA THR A 46 12.30 1.45 -8.01
C THR A 46 13.24 2.65 -8.00
N SER A 47 12.87 3.71 -7.29
CA SER A 47 13.61 4.96 -7.15
C SER A 47 14.37 5.09 -5.82
N CYS A 48 14.14 4.23 -4.82
CA CYS A 48 14.87 4.25 -3.53
C CYS A 48 14.68 2.96 -2.72
N ASP A 49 15.67 2.60 -1.88
CA ASP A 49 15.62 1.38 -1.06
C ASP A 49 14.77 1.50 0.22
N HIS A 50 13.90 2.52 0.32
CA HIS A 50 13.07 2.76 1.50
C HIS A 50 11.74 1.99 1.48
N GLY A 51 11.40 1.27 0.40
CA GLY A 51 10.12 0.56 0.26
C GLY A 51 9.85 -0.48 1.35
N GLU A 52 10.91 -1.15 1.83
CA GLU A 52 10.84 -2.20 2.86
C GLU A 52 10.60 -1.67 4.28
N ARG A 53 10.56 -0.34 4.46
CA ARG A 53 10.32 0.31 5.77
C ARG A 53 8.85 0.69 5.99
N PHE A 54 7.95 0.26 5.12
CA PHE A 54 6.53 0.60 5.18
C PHE A 54 5.68 -0.66 5.04
N HIS A 55 4.55 -0.71 5.73
CA HIS A 55 3.50 -1.66 5.38
C HIS A 55 3.03 -1.44 3.94
N CYS A 56 2.80 -2.52 3.18
CA CYS A 56 2.24 -2.46 1.82
C CYS A 56 1.04 -1.50 1.71
N GLY A 57 0.04 -1.67 2.58
CA GLY A 57 -1.16 -0.84 2.56
C GLY A 57 -0.89 0.64 2.87
N CYS A 58 0.10 0.93 3.72
CA CYS A 58 0.47 2.30 4.07
C CYS A 58 1.10 3.03 2.88
N ILE A 59 2.10 2.43 2.23
CA ILE A 59 2.79 3.04 1.10
C ILE A 59 1.93 3.05 -0.17
N GLU A 60 1.10 2.02 -0.40
CA GLU A 60 0.11 2.04 -1.50
C GLU A 60 -0.89 3.18 -1.33
N SER A 61 -1.41 3.40 -0.12
CA SER A 61 -2.35 4.47 0.17
C SER A 61 -1.69 5.84 0.00
N TRP A 62 -0.47 6.01 0.50
CA TRP A 62 0.31 7.23 0.30
C TRP A 62 0.52 7.55 -1.19
N LEU A 63 0.85 6.54 -2.00
CA LEU A 63 1.13 6.72 -3.43
C LEU A 63 -0.12 6.97 -4.31
N LYS A 64 -1.32 6.90 -3.73
CA LYS A 64 -2.55 7.36 -4.41
C LYS A 64 -2.53 8.88 -4.56
N GLU A 65 -2.15 9.58 -3.50
CA GLU A 65 -2.19 11.05 -3.40
C GLU A 65 -0.83 11.70 -3.68
N HIS A 66 0.25 11.03 -3.33
CA HIS A 66 1.61 11.54 -3.49
C HIS A 66 2.42 10.69 -4.47
N SER A 67 3.40 11.30 -5.13
CA SER A 67 4.34 10.61 -6.04
C SER A 67 5.76 10.62 -5.49
N THR A 68 5.91 10.68 -4.18
CA THR A 68 7.20 10.84 -3.50
C THR A 68 7.32 9.88 -2.31
N CYS A 69 8.53 9.39 -2.07
CA CYS A 69 8.84 8.59 -0.88
C CYS A 69 8.60 9.40 0.41
N PRO A 70 7.85 8.87 1.40
CA PRO A 70 7.66 9.53 2.69
C PRO A 70 8.95 9.85 3.45
N LEU A 71 10.00 9.02 3.26
CA LEU A 71 11.28 9.14 3.98
C LEU A 71 12.25 10.12 3.32
N CYS A 72 12.55 9.93 2.03
CA CYS A 72 13.60 10.69 1.34
C CYS A 72 13.07 11.67 0.30
N ARG A 73 11.75 11.76 0.11
CA ARG A 73 11.08 12.63 -0.88
C ARG A 73 11.46 12.36 -2.34
N THR A 74 12.21 11.30 -2.62
CA THR A 74 12.52 10.88 -3.99
C THR A 74 11.23 10.58 -4.74
N HIS A 75 11.13 11.09 -5.97
CA HIS A 75 9.98 10.85 -6.82
C HIS A 75 9.88 9.37 -7.20
N VAL A 76 8.70 8.78 -6.99
CA VAL A 76 8.35 7.40 -7.29
C VAL A 76 7.48 7.40 -8.54
N PRO A 77 8.03 7.05 -9.73
CA PRO A 77 7.24 7.03 -10.95
C PRO A 77 6.19 5.91 -10.90
N LYS A 78 4.92 6.25 -11.16
CA LYS A 78 3.86 5.24 -11.35
C LYS A 78 4.19 4.41 -12.60
N SER A 79 3.96 3.11 -12.55
CA SER A 79 4.24 2.22 -13.69
C SER A 79 3.47 2.64 -14.95
N LEU A 80 4.02 2.29 -16.12
CA LEU A 80 3.33 2.51 -17.40
C LEU A 80 1.94 1.87 -17.41
N CYS A 81 1.79 0.65 -16.85
CA CYS A 81 0.48 -0.01 -16.80
C CYS A 81 -0.54 0.80 -15.98
N HIS A 82 -0.13 1.38 -14.85
CA HIS A 82 -1.02 2.23 -14.05
C HIS A 82 -1.41 3.50 -14.81
N ARG A 83 -0.43 4.17 -15.45
CA ARG A 83 -0.70 5.39 -16.25
C ARG A 83 -1.65 5.12 -17.41
N LEU A 84 -1.42 4.04 -18.15
CA LEU A 84 -2.27 3.63 -19.27
C LEU A 84 -3.67 3.26 -18.79
N ASN A 85 -3.80 2.53 -17.68
CA ASN A 85 -5.10 2.17 -17.13
C ASN A 85 -5.93 3.41 -16.77
N VAL A 86 -5.31 4.41 -16.10
CA VAL A 86 -5.98 5.68 -15.79
C VAL A 86 -6.44 6.41 -17.06
N TYR A 87 -5.58 6.45 -18.08
CA TYR A 87 -5.93 7.08 -19.37
C TYR A 87 -7.11 6.36 -20.05
N LEU A 88 -7.06 5.03 -20.11
CA LEU A 88 -8.11 4.21 -20.71
C LEU A 88 -9.44 4.37 -19.98
N PHE A 89 -9.44 4.40 -18.65
CA PHE A 89 -10.66 4.62 -17.87
C PHE A 89 -11.30 5.97 -18.16
N LYS A 90 -10.49 7.05 -18.28
CA LYS A 90 -10.99 8.37 -18.66
C LYS A 90 -11.57 8.37 -20.06
N LEU A 91 -10.83 7.83 -21.03
CA LEU A 91 -11.27 7.75 -22.42
C LEU A 91 -12.55 6.92 -22.55
N GLN A 92 -12.66 5.82 -21.81
CA GLN A 92 -13.87 5.00 -21.79
C GLN A 92 -15.07 5.79 -21.27
N GLY A 93 -14.90 6.59 -20.21
CA GLY A 93 -15.94 7.48 -19.70
C GLY A 93 -16.39 8.52 -20.73
N GLU A 94 -15.44 9.14 -21.43
CA GLU A 94 -15.72 10.11 -22.51
C GLU A 94 -16.46 9.45 -23.69
N ILE A 95 -16.03 8.27 -24.12
CA ILE A 95 -16.67 7.50 -25.19
C ILE A 95 -18.10 7.12 -24.80
N VAL A 96 -18.31 6.59 -23.59
CA VAL A 96 -19.65 6.21 -23.12
C VAL A 96 -20.56 7.43 -23.05
N SER A 97 -20.06 8.57 -22.54
CA SER A 97 -20.82 9.82 -22.50
C SER A 97 -21.22 10.28 -23.90
N TYR A 98 -20.29 10.26 -24.86
CA TYR A 98 -20.57 10.63 -26.25
C TYR A 98 -21.62 9.71 -26.87
N CYS A 99 -21.48 8.39 -26.69
CA CYS A 99 -22.42 7.42 -27.24
C CYS A 99 -23.82 7.60 -26.66
N ASN A 100 -23.95 7.82 -25.34
CA ASN A 100 -25.25 8.06 -24.71
C ASN A 100 -25.91 9.32 -25.28
N MET A 101 -25.16 10.42 -25.39
CA MET A 101 -25.67 11.67 -25.98
C MET A 101 -26.08 11.48 -27.45
N ALA A 102 -25.31 10.74 -28.24
CA ALA A 102 -25.65 10.45 -29.63
C ALA A 102 -26.93 9.60 -29.73
N LEU A 103 -27.11 8.62 -28.85
CA LEU A 103 -28.33 7.81 -28.77
C LEU A 103 -29.55 8.63 -28.37
N GLU A 104 -29.42 9.52 -27.39
CA GLU A 104 -30.49 10.44 -26.97
C GLU A 104 -30.90 11.39 -28.11
N ASN A 105 -29.93 11.92 -28.85
CA ASN A 105 -30.17 12.77 -30.02
C ASN A 105 -30.89 11.99 -31.14
N MET A 106 -30.48 10.75 -31.40
CA MET A 106 -31.14 9.88 -32.37
C MET A 106 -32.57 9.52 -31.93
N ALA A 107 -32.77 9.18 -30.67
CA ALA A 107 -34.09 8.88 -30.11
C ALA A 107 -35.04 10.07 -30.24
N SER A 108 -34.54 11.28 -29.97
CA SER A 108 -35.29 12.54 -30.13
C SER A 108 -35.65 12.83 -31.60
N SER A 109 -34.89 12.31 -32.55
CA SER A 109 -35.15 12.49 -33.99
C SER A 109 -36.19 11.50 -34.54
N ILE A 110 -36.48 10.40 -33.81
CA ILE A 110 -37.43 9.36 -34.24
C ILE A 110 -38.83 9.63 -33.72
N GLY A 111 -38.98 10.32 -32.58
CA GLY A 111 -40.28 10.60 -31.97
C GLY A 111 -40.90 11.90 -32.48
N ASP A 112 -41.55 11.88 -33.65
CA ASP A 112 -42.59 12.86 -34.04
C ASP A 112 -43.43 12.41 -35.26
N CYS A 113 -43.51 11.11 -35.56
CA CYS A 113 -44.56 10.61 -36.47
C CYS A 113 -45.85 10.35 -35.67
N HIS A 114 -46.62 11.40 -35.43
CA HIS A 114 -47.98 11.26 -34.91
C HIS A 114 -48.86 10.72 -36.05
N ASP A 115 -49.34 9.48 -35.88
CA ASP A 115 -50.30 8.79 -36.75
C ASP A 115 -51.46 9.73 -37.13
N SER A 116 -51.65 9.95 -38.43
CA SER A 116 -52.79 10.67 -39.02
C SER A 116 -53.64 9.73 -39.86
#